data_AF-A0A533YPZ5-F1
#
_entry.id   AF-A0A533YPZ5-F1
#
_cell.length_a   1.000
_cell.length_b   1.000
_cell.length_c   1.000
_cell.angle_alpha   90.00
_cell.angle_beta   90.00
_cell.angle_gamma   90.00
#
_symmetry.space_group_name_H-M   'P 1'
#
loop_
_entity.id
_entity.type
_entity.pdbx_description
1 polymer ?
#
loop_
_entity_poly.entity_id
_entity_poly.type
_entity_poly.pdbx_seq_one_letter_code
_entity_poly.pdbx_strand_id
1 'polypeptide(L)' 'MLAKVYSVAVSGLDAYSVEVEVDLAAGLPMFTVVGLPDLTVRESRERVRSALRNSGFSF' A
#
# COMPACT_ATOMS: atom_id res chain seq x y z
N MET A 1 5.19 13.04 4.37
CA MET A 1 4.56 13.60 3.14
C MET A 1 3.35 12.75 2.87
N LEU A 2 2.16 13.35 2.92
CA LEU A 2 0.90 12.65 2.70
C LEU A 2 0.59 12.58 1.19
N ALA A 3 0.47 11.37 0.66
CA ALA A 3 -0.07 11.08 -0.66
C ALA A 3 -1.43 10.39 -0.51
N LYS A 4 -2.36 10.68 -1.43
CA LYS A 4 -3.69 10.07 -1.47
C LYS A 4 -3.98 9.51 -2.85
N VAL A 5 -4.68 8.38 -2.89
CA VAL A 5 -5.14 7.78 -4.15
C VAL A 5 -6.50 7.12 -3.96
N TYR A 6 -7.38 7.23 -4.96
CA TYR A 6 -8.64 6.50 -5.00
C TYR A 6 -8.44 5.11 -5.57
N SER A 7 -9.09 4.13 -4.96
CA SER A 7 -9.09 2.73 -5.37
C SER A 7 -10.49 2.13 -5.13
N VAL A 8 -10.62 0.84 -5.40
CA VAL A 8 -11.85 0.08 -5.20
C VAL A 8 -11.54 -1.19 -4.41
N ALA A 9 -12.37 -1.48 -3.41
CA ALA A 9 -12.37 -2.74 -2.69
C ALA A 9 -13.64 -3.53 -3.03
N VAL A 10 -13.54 -4.85 -3.06
CA VAL A 10 -14.69 -5.73 -3.30
C VAL A 10 -15.07 -6.40 -1.98
N SER A 11 -16.36 -6.37 -1.64
CA SER A 11 -16.90 -7.14 -0.52
C SER A 11 -18.12 -7.93 -1.00
N GLY A 12 -17.99 -9.26 -1.08
CA GLY A 12 -18.99 -10.10 -1.72
C GLY A 12 -19.09 -9.81 -3.22
N LEU A 13 -20.26 -9.36 -3.67
CA LEU A 13 -20.53 -8.97 -5.07
C LEU A 13 -20.50 -7.45 -5.28
N ASP A 14 -20.30 -6.68 -4.22
CA ASP A 14 -20.36 -5.24 -4.24
C ASP A 14 -18.97 -4.62 -4.31
N ALA A 15 -18.88 -3.49 -5.02
CA ALA A 15 -17.68 -2.68 -5.13
C ALA A 15 -17.84 -1.42 -4.29
N TYR A 16 -16.82 -1.10 -3.50
CA TYR A 16 -16.77 0.05 -2.61
C TYR A 16 -15.60 0.94 -3.02
N SER A 17 -15.86 2.22 -3.24
CA SER A 17 -14.80 3.21 -3.42
C SER A 17 -14.02 3.35 -2.11
N VAL A 18 -12.70 3.29 -2.19
CA VAL A 18 -11.81 3.46 -1.03
C VAL A 18 -10.75 4.52 -1.31
N GLU A 19 -10.44 5.34 -0.31
CA GLU A 19 -9.33 6.28 -0.36
C GLU A 19 -8.15 5.66 0.40
N VAL A 20 -7.01 5.53 -0.28
CA VAL A 20 -5.77 5.04 0.32
C VAL A 20 -4.87 6.23 0.59
N GLU A 21 -4.44 6.35 1.84
CA GLU A 21 -3.51 7.38 2.29
C GLU A 21 -2.14 6.74 2.57
N VAL A 22 -1.08 7.45 2.20
CA VAL A 22 0.30 7.06 2.46
C VAL A 22 1.03 8.23 3.08
N ASP A 23 1.71 8.00 4.20
CA ASP A 23 2.64 8.97 4.75
C ASP A 23 4.07 8.41 4.75
N LEU A 24 5.01 9.29 4.43
CA LEU A 24 6.44 9.03 4.48
C LEU A 24 7.10 9.96 5.48
N ALA A 25 7.79 9.36 6.46
CA ALA A 25 8.57 10.03 7.49
C ALA A 25 10.04 9.57 7.46
N ALA A 26 10.95 10.42 7.94
CA ALA A 26 12.36 10.06 8.09
C ALA A 26 12.57 9.11 9.27
N GLY A 27 13.46 8.13 9.12
CA GLY A 27 13.75 7.16 10.18
C GLY A 27 14.27 5.84 9.63
N LEU A 28 14.13 4.78 10.42
CA LEU A 28 14.46 3.42 9.99
C LEU A 28 13.49 2.96 8.89
N PRO A 29 13.96 2.21 7.87
CA PRO A 29 13.11 1.68 6.83
C PRO A 29 12.00 0.77 7.40
N MET A 30 10.76 1.20 7.27
CA MET A 30 9.58 0.45 7.69
C MET A 30 8.45 0.63 6.68
N PHE A 31 7.77 -0.47 6.33
CA PHE A 31 6.55 -0.45 5.52
C PHE A 31 5.46 -1.20 6.29
N THR A 32 4.51 -0.41 6.82
CA THR A 32 3.36 -0.90 7.58
C THR A 32 2.08 -0.56 6.83
N VAL A 33 1.13 -1.51 6.78
CA VAL A 33 -0.22 -1.31 6.25
C VAL A 33 -1.21 -1.50 7.38
N VAL A 34 -2.07 -0.49 7.59
CA VAL A 34 -3.10 -0.46 8.65
C VAL A 34 -4.48 -0.23 8.04
N GLY A 35 -5.53 -0.22 8.86
CA GLY A 35 -6.93 -0.08 8.38
C GLY A 35 -7.63 -1.42 8.14
N LEU A 36 -7.28 -2.45 8.91
CA LEU A 36 -7.83 -3.82 8.80
C LEU A 36 -7.70 -4.43 7.39
N PRO A 37 -6.52 -4.37 6.74
CA PRO A 37 -6.32 -4.97 5.43
C PRO A 37 -6.41 -6.51 5.50
N ASP A 38 -6.85 -7.12 4.41
CA ASP A 38 -6.75 -8.57 4.22
C ASP A 38 -5.30 -9.03 4.04
N LEU A 39 -5.10 -10.35 3.96
CA LEU A 39 -3.79 -10.95 3.79
C LEU A 39 -3.12 -10.55 2.46
N THR A 40 -3.87 -10.54 1.36
CA THR A 40 -3.34 -10.23 0.02
C THR A 40 -2.82 -8.80 -0.08
N VAL A 41 -3.51 -7.85 0.56
CA VAL A 41 -3.09 -6.46 0.70
C VAL A 41 -1.84 -6.37 1.57
N ARG A 42 -1.77 -7.12 2.68
CA ARG A 42 -0.56 -7.15 3.54
C ARG A 42 0.67 -7.72 2.82
N GLU A 43 0.50 -8.76 2.02
CA GLU A 43 1.58 -9.39 1.24
C GLU A 43 2.01 -8.53 0.04
N SER A 44 1.15 -7.65 -0.44
CA SER A 44 1.47 -6.75 -1.56
C SER A 44 2.70 -5.87 -1.31
N ARG A 45 3.01 -5.56 -0.03
CA ARG A 45 4.19 -4.77 0.34
C ARG A 45 5.49 -5.35 -0.19
N GLU A 46 5.63 -6.68 -0.21
CA GLU A 46 6.87 -7.34 -0.66
C GLU A 46 6.98 -7.30 -2.19
N ARG A 47 5.82 -7.37 -2.88
CA ARG A 47 5.74 -7.16 -4.33
C ARG A 47 6.12 -5.73 -4.70
N VAL A 48 5.61 -4.74 -3.96
CA VAL A 48 5.95 -3.33 -4.16
C VAL A 48 7.44 -3.08 -3.92
N ARG A 49 8.01 -3.58 -2.81
CA ARG A 49 9.45 -3.51 -2.54
C ARG A 49 10.28 -4.09 -3.69
N SER A 50 9.91 -5.28 -4.17
CA SER A 50 10.60 -5.93 -5.29
C SER A 50 10.52 -5.10 -6.57
N ALA A 51 9.32 -4.56 -6.88
CA ALA A 51 9.10 -3.73 -8.06
C ALA A 51 9.93 -2.43 -8.00
N LEU A 52 10.01 -1.78 -6.84
CA LEU A 52 10.81 -0.56 -6.65
C LEU A 52 12.30 -0.82 -6.90
N ARG A 53 12.85 -1.89 -6.30
CA ARG A 53 14.26 -2.29 -6.51
C ARG A 53 14.56 -2.60 -7.98
N ASN A 54 13.68 -3.36 -8.63
CA ASN A 54 13.85 -3.73 -10.04
C ASN A 54 13.66 -2.55 -11.00
N SER A 55 12.99 -1.48 -10.56
CA SER A 55 12.78 -0.26 -11.33
C SER A 55 13.87 0.79 -11.10
N GLY A 56 14.94 0.44 -10.35
CA GLY A 56 16.07 1.34 -10.08
C GLY A 56 15.83 2.37 -8.97
N PHE A 57 14.74 2.24 -8.20
CA PHE A 57 14.50 3.10 -7.04
C PHE A 57 15.21 2.54 -5.79
N SER A 58 15.71 3.45 -4.96
CA SER A 58 16.19 3.13 -3.61
C SER A 58 15.00 2.90 -2.67
N PHE A 59 14.95 1.72 -2.04
CA PHE A 59 13.95 1.35 -1.03
C PHE A 59 14.59 0.60 0.13
#